data_AF-A0A7W1T338-F1
#
_entry.id   AF-A0A7W1T338-F1
#
_cell.length_a   1.000
_cell.length_b   1.000
_cell.length_c   1.000
_cell.angle_alpha   90.00
_cell.angle_beta   90.00
_cell.angle_gamma   90.00
#
_symmetry.space_group_name_H-M   'P 1'
#
loop_
_entity.id
_entity.type
_entity.pdbx_description
1 polymer ?
#
loop_
_entity_poly.entity_id
_entity_poly.type
_entity_poly.pdbx_seq_one_letter_code
_entity_poly.pdbx_strand_id
1 'polypeptide(L)'
;MGRRGRGRRLWLYVERPAECPRQQIRLTSQPNPSKLGQEVTFRVTVTGSLPGQPLPGGTVTIKDAGNVLSKTTLSNGRVEFKTSSLTLGTHTITALYSGDTNFNPSQISIKQVVKAGGLPLK
;
A
#
# COMPACT_ATOMS: atom_id res chain seq x y z
N MET A 1 -28.25 4.75 -55.69
CA MET A 1 -27.63 5.91 -55.00
C MET A 1 -28.26 6.07 -53.62
N GLY A 2 -27.44 5.85 -52.58
CA GLY A 2 -27.87 5.56 -51.21
C GLY A 2 -28.49 6.74 -50.45
N ARG A 3 -29.38 6.38 -49.54
CA ARG A 3 -30.29 7.23 -48.75
C ARG A 3 -29.55 8.25 -47.88
N ARG A 4 -30.01 9.51 -47.91
CA ARG A 4 -29.58 10.60 -47.02
C ARG A 4 -29.95 10.26 -45.57
N GLY A 5 -28.95 9.93 -44.75
CA GLY A 5 -29.10 9.76 -43.32
C GLY A 5 -29.24 11.12 -42.62
N ARG A 6 -30.41 11.39 -42.05
CA ARG A 6 -30.57 12.39 -40.97
C ARG A 6 -31.55 11.83 -39.96
N GLY A 7 -31.05 11.56 -38.75
CA GLY A 7 -31.91 11.21 -37.63
C GLY A 7 -31.23 10.31 -36.61
N ARG A 8 -30.26 10.84 -35.85
CA ARG A 8 -29.92 10.35 -34.51
C ARG A 8 -29.49 11.56 -33.68
N ARG A 9 -30.44 12.11 -32.92
CA ARG A 9 -30.69 11.84 -31.49
C ARG A 9 -29.63 12.54 -30.62
N LEU A 10 -30.15 13.56 -29.91
CA LEU A 10 -29.67 14.20 -28.69
C LEU A 10 -28.34 13.66 -28.12
N TRP A 11 -27.43 14.60 -27.86
CA TRP A 11 -26.31 14.57 -26.91
C TRP A 11 -26.29 13.32 -26.01
N LEU A 12 -25.50 12.32 -26.37
CA LEU A 12 -25.22 11.17 -25.53
C LEU A 12 -23.81 11.31 -24.94
N TYR A 13 -23.76 11.80 -23.71
CA TYR A 13 -22.84 11.42 -22.63
C TYR A 13 -21.41 11.01 -23.00
N VAL A 14 -20.42 11.83 -22.62
CA VAL A 14 -19.38 11.37 -21.69
C VAL A 14 -19.05 12.58 -20.81
N GLU A 15 -19.77 12.74 -19.71
CA GLU A 15 -19.11 13.27 -18.51
C GLU A 15 -17.84 12.44 -18.38
N ARG A 16 -16.67 13.00 -18.72
CA ARG A 16 -15.40 12.32 -18.47
C ARG A 16 -15.49 11.97 -16.99
N PRO A 17 -15.59 10.68 -16.62
CA PRO A 17 -15.72 10.36 -15.21
C PRO A 17 -14.50 11.01 -14.58
N ALA A 18 -14.71 11.81 -13.53
CA ALA A 18 -13.60 12.27 -12.70
C ALA A 18 -12.76 11.02 -12.46
N GLU A 19 -11.56 10.99 -13.06
CA GLU A 19 -10.71 9.82 -13.04
C GLU A 19 -10.60 9.47 -11.56
N CYS A 20 -11.13 8.29 -11.18
CA CYS A 20 -11.11 7.88 -9.78
C CYS A 20 -9.68 8.10 -9.30
N PRO A 21 -9.43 8.87 -8.24
CA PRO A 21 -8.08 9.30 -7.88
C PRO A 21 -7.14 8.10 -7.99
N ARG A 22 -6.15 8.17 -8.89
CA ARG A 22 -5.23 7.06 -9.11
C ARG A 22 -4.36 6.93 -7.88
N GLN A 23 -4.84 6.16 -6.92
CA GLN A 23 -4.14 5.87 -5.68
C GLN A 23 -3.48 4.49 -5.76
N GLN A 24 -2.28 4.38 -5.21
CA GLN A 24 -1.55 3.12 -5.13
C GLN A 24 -0.87 3.00 -3.77
N ILE A 25 -1.10 1.88 -3.09
CA ILE A 25 -0.36 1.51 -1.89
C ILE A 25 0.69 0.45 -2.24
N ARG A 26 1.89 0.60 -1.68
CA ARG A 26 3.01 -0.33 -1.81
C ARG A 26 3.59 -0.61 -0.45
N LEU A 27 3.89 -1.88 -0.18
CA LEU A 27 4.56 -2.34 1.01
C LEU A 27 5.75 -3.19 0.59
N THR A 28 6.92 -2.89 1.13
CA THR A 28 8.13 -3.70 0.94
C THR A 28 8.75 -4.01 2.30
N SER A 29 9.43 -5.15 2.39
CA SER A 29 10.22 -5.55 3.55
C SER A 29 11.65 -5.88 3.14
N GLN A 30 12.61 -5.46 3.93
CA GLN A 30 14.01 -5.73 3.70
C GLN A 30 14.74 -5.95 5.02
N PRO A 31 15.48 -7.07 5.19
CA PRO A 31 15.63 -8.19 4.25
C PRO A 31 14.44 -9.16 4.28
N ASN A 32 14.21 -9.88 3.17
CA ASN A 32 13.20 -10.94 3.07
C ASN A 32 13.70 -12.08 2.15
N PRO A 33 14.01 -13.29 2.66
CA PRO A 33 13.89 -13.71 4.06
C PRO A 33 14.90 -13.01 5.00
N SER A 34 14.52 -12.80 6.26
CA SER A 34 15.39 -12.32 7.34
C SER A 34 15.84 -13.46 8.25
N LYS A 35 16.83 -13.20 9.12
CA LYS A 35 17.24 -14.11 10.19
C LYS A 35 16.53 -13.75 11.51
N LEU A 36 16.40 -14.72 12.42
CA LEU A 36 15.90 -14.47 13.78
C LEU A 36 16.74 -13.38 14.47
N GLY A 37 16.07 -12.39 15.06
CA GLY A 37 16.71 -11.25 15.72
C GLY A 37 17.31 -10.20 14.77
N GLN A 38 17.23 -10.40 13.44
CA GLN A 38 17.68 -9.41 12.47
C GLN A 38 16.65 -8.29 12.33
N GLU A 39 17.11 -7.03 12.30
CA GLU A 39 16.25 -5.89 11.99
C GLU A 39 15.69 -6.00 10.57
N VAL A 40 14.36 -5.96 10.45
CA VAL A 40 13.62 -5.86 9.19
C VAL A 40 13.03 -4.47 9.09
N THR A 41 13.29 -3.80 7.97
CA THR A 41 12.68 -2.51 7.62
C THR A 41 11.50 -2.75 6.69
N PHE A 42 10.32 -2.35 7.13
CA PHE A 42 9.10 -2.26 6.34
C PHE A 42 8.92 -0.84 5.84
N ARG A 43 8.69 -0.68 4.53
CA ARG A 43 8.42 0.61 3.90
C ARG A 43 7.04 0.59 3.30
N VAL A 44 6.19 1.52 3.73
CA VAL A 44 4.88 1.74 3.14
C VAL A 44 4.92 3.04 2.36
N THR A 45 4.49 2.98 1.11
CA THR A 45 4.32 4.15 0.25
C THR A 45 2.90 4.17 -0.26
N VAL A 46 2.21 5.28 -0.04
CA VAL A 46 0.90 5.58 -0.63
C VAL A 46 1.12 6.73 -1.59
N THR A 47 0.93 6.46 -2.87
CA THR A 47 0.92 7.50 -3.91
C THR A 47 -0.51 7.76 -4.34
N GLY A 48 -0.76 9.00 -4.73
CA GLY A 48 -2.04 9.42 -5.25
C GLY A 48 -1.82 10.69 -6.06
N SER A 49 -2.41 10.75 -7.26
CA SER A 49 -2.36 11.94 -8.10
C SER A 49 -3.75 12.54 -8.21
N LEU A 50 -3.94 13.68 -7.55
CA LEU A 50 -5.10 14.55 -7.69
C LEU A 50 -4.61 15.95 -8.10
N PRO A 51 -5.16 16.57 -9.17
CA PRO A 51 -4.74 17.89 -9.59
C PRO A 51 -4.83 18.92 -8.46
N GLY A 52 -3.72 19.56 -8.13
CA GLY A 52 -3.64 20.62 -7.11
C GLY A 52 -3.75 20.16 -5.65
N GLN A 53 -3.69 18.86 -5.37
CA GLN A 53 -3.78 18.32 -4.01
C GLN A 53 -2.41 17.84 -3.48
N PRO A 54 -2.19 17.90 -2.15
CA PRO A 54 -0.98 17.37 -1.54
C PRO A 54 -0.91 15.84 -1.64
N LEU A 55 0.28 15.29 -1.38
CA LEU A 55 0.48 13.83 -1.28
C LEU A 55 -0.42 13.22 -0.20
N PRO A 56 -0.75 11.91 -0.31
CA PRO A 56 -1.54 11.22 0.69
C PRO A 56 -0.98 11.38 2.10
N GLY A 57 -1.78 11.96 2.98
CA GLY A 57 -1.59 12.01 4.42
C GLY A 57 -2.30 10.84 5.09
N GLY A 58 -2.62 10.93 6.37
CA GLY A 58 -3.37 9.88 7.08
C GLY A 58 -2.51 8.87 7.82
N THR A 59 -3.13 7.81 8.35
CA THR A 59 -2.47 6.85 9.24
C THR A 59 -2.30 5.49 8.56
N VAL A 60 -1.13 4.89 8.74
CA VAL A 60 -0.86 3.50 8.39
C VAL A 60 -0.74 2.67 9.65
N THR A 61 -1.51 1.59 9.73
CA THR A 61 -1.39 0.55 10.75
C THR A 61 -0.73 -0.67 10.13
N ILE A 62 0.40 -1.09 10.67
CA ILE A 62 1.09 -2.31 10.24
C ILE A 62 0.73 -3.43 11.22
N LYS A 63 0.28 -4.56 10.68
CA LYS A 63 -0.11 -5.75 11.44
C LYS A 63 0.69 -6.95 10.98
N ASP A 64 0.87 -7.90 11.89
CA ASP A 64 1.38 -9.24 11.61
C ASP A 64 0.35 -10.28 12.04
N ALA A 65 -0.18 -11.02 11.07
CA ALA A 65 -1.25 -12.01 11.27
C ALA A 65 -2.45 -11.49 12.08
N GLY A 66 -2.74 -10.18 11.99
CA GLY A 66 -3.82 -9.50 12.72
C GLY A 66 -3.39 -8.71 13.97
N ASN A 67 -2.20 -8.99 14.53
CA ASN A 67 -1.66 -8.25 15.67
C ASN A 67 -1.05 -6.93 15.22
N VAL A 68 -1.37 -5.83 15.90
CA VAL A 68 -0.80 -4.52 15.56
C VAL A 68 0.66 -4.45 15.98
N LEU A 69 1.55 -4.24 15.01
CA LEU A 69 2.98 -4.01 15.26
C LEU A 69 3.28 -2.52 15.43
N SER A 70 2.63 -1.68 14.62
CA SER A 70 2.86 -0.24 14.61
C SER A 70 1.68 0.52 14.03
N LYS A 71 1.53 1.78 14.47
CA LYS A 71 0.54 2.72 13.95
C LYS A 71 1.21 4.09 13.85
N THR A 72 1.38 4.57 12.62
CA THR A 72 2.17 5.78 12.34
C THR A 72 1.53 6.58 11.21
N THR A 73 1.64 7.90 11.27
CA THR A 73 1.18 8.81 10.22
C THR A 73 2.12 8.82 9.03
N LEU A 74 1.57 8.95 7.82
CA LEU A 74 2.37 9.16 6.62
C LEU A 74 3.05 10.53 6.66
N SER A 75 4.30 10.57 6.22
CA SER A 75 5.02 11.80 5.92
C SER A 75 5.35 11.80 4.43
N ASN A 76 4.76 12.75 3.69
CA ASN A 76 4.89 12.84 2.22
C ASN A 76 4.54 11.52 1.51
N GLY A 77 3.44 10.87 1.88
CA GLY A 77 3.01 9.60 1.29
C GLY A 77 3.87 8.39 1.65
N ARG A 78 4.78 8.49 2.62
CA ARG A 78 5.65 7.37 3.04
C ARG A 78 5.76 7.23 4.55
N VAL A 79 5.99 6.01 4.99
CA VAL A 79 6.40 5.70 6.36
C VAL A 79 7.34 4.49 6.38
N GLU A 80 8.27 4.49 7.32
CA GLU A 80 9.16 3.36 7.58
C GLU A 80 8.92 2.82 8.99
N PHE A 81 8.92 1.50 9.13
CA PHE A 81 8.82 0.80 10.39
C PHE A 81 9.90 -0.26 10.47
N LYS A 82 10.57 -0.36 11.61
CA LYS A 82 11.65 -1.32 11.84
C LYS A 82 11.30 -2.22 13.00
N THR A 83 11.57 -3.52 12.86
CA THR A 83 11.39 -4.48 13.95
C THR A 83 12.41 -5.62 13.84
N SER A 84 12.91 -6.07 14.97
CA SER A 84 13.74 -7.27 15.14
C SER A 84 13.03 -8.38 15.91
N SER A 85 11.78 -8.14 16.33
CA SER A 85 11.01 -9.00 17.23
C SER A 85 10.20 -10.10 16.51
N LEU A 86 10.41 -10.29 15.20
CA LEU A 86 9.71 -11.33 14.44
C LEU A 86 10.24 -12.72 14.83
N THR A 87 9.32 -13.64 15.09
CA THR A 87 9.64 -15.04 15.44
C THR A 87 10.05 -15.85 14.22
N LEU A 88 10.49 -17.10 14.41
CA LEU A 88 10.76 -18.00 13.30
C LEU A 88 9.46 -18.35 12.55
N GLY A 89 9.52 -18.35 11.22
CA GLY A 89 8.39 -18.77 10.38
C GLY A 89 8.01 -17.74 9.32
N THR A 90 6.79 -17.87 8.81
CA THR A 90 6.23 -16.96 7.79
C THR A 90 5.24 -16.01 8.45
N HIS A 91 5.52 -14.72 8.36
CA HIS A 91 4.70 -13.63 8.86
C HIS A 91 3.91 -13.00 7.72
N THR A 92 2.59 -12.86 7.88
CA THR A 92 1.75 -12.15 6.91
C THR A 92 1.61 -10.71 7.39
N ILE A 93 2.40 -9.82 6.79
CA ILE A 93 2.48 -8.42 7.16
C ILE A 93 1.47 -7.63 6.35
N THR A 94 0.51 -7.00 7.02
CA THR A 94 -0.54 -6.20 6.41
C THR A 94 -0.35 -4.73 6.77
N ALA A 95 -0.26 -3.86 5.77
CA ALA A 95 -0.33 -2.42 5.96
C ALA A 95 -1.75 -1.94 5.63
N LEU A 96 -2.40 -1.31 6.60
CA LEU A 96 -3.72 -0.70 6.47
C LEU A 96 -3.58 0.81 6.49
N TYR A 97 -3.88 1.44 5.38
CA TYR A 97 -3.99 2.88 5.26
C TYR A 97 -5.43 3.31 5.56
N SER A 98 -5.60 4.26 6.49
CA SER A 98 -6.92 4.73 6.95
C SER A 98 -7.67 5.59 5.93
N GLY A 99 -7.01 6.05 4.87
CA GLY A 99 -7.51 7.16 4.08
C GLY A 99 -7.22 8.51 4.74
N ASP A 100 -7.55 9.56 4.00
CA ASP A 100 -7.64 10.95 4.44
C ASP A 100 -8.81 11.64 3.71
N THR A 101 -8.90 12.97 3.76
CA THR A 101 -9.97 13.74 3.11
C THR A 101 -10.04 13.54 1.59
N ASN A 102 -8.91 13.23 0.95
CA ASN A 102 -8.76 13.18 -0.50
C ASN A 102 -8.52 11.76 -1.04
N PHE A 103 -8.02 10.85 -0.19
CA PHE A 103 -7.62 9.50 -0.56
C PHE A 103 -8.37 8.46 0.26
N ASN A 104 -8.81 7.40 -0.41
CA ASN A 104 -9.61 6.36 0.21
C ASN A 104 -8.75 5.44 1.11
N PRO A 105 -9.37 4.77 2.10
CA PRO A 105 -8.74 3.67 2.81
C PRO A 105 -8.24 2.60 1.85
N SER A 106 -7.09 1.99 2.15
CA SER A 106 -6.48 0.97 1.30
C SER A 106 -5.67 -0.02 2.14
N GLN A 107 -5.47 -1.24 1.63
CA GLN A 107 -4.66 -2.24 2.32
C GLN A 107 -3.80 -3.05 1.36
N ILE A 108 -2.65 -3.50 1.84
CA ILE A 108 -1.76 -4.41 1.12
C ILE A 108 -1.10 -5.39 2.09
N SER A 109 -0.83 -6.61 1.63
CA SER A 109 -0.13 -7.62 2.43
C SER A 109 1.06 -8.20 1.69
N ILE A 110 2.12 -8.51 2.42
CA ILE A 110 3.29 -9.25 1.94
C ILE A 110 3.65 -10.38 2.90
N LYS A 111 4.37 -11.39 2.41
CA LYS A 111 4.93 -12.46 3.25
C LYS A 111 6.37 -12.11 3.64
N GLN A 112 6.63 -11.98 4.93
CA GLN A 112 7.98 -11.89 5.48
C GLN A 112 8.38 -13.25 6.04
N VAL A 113 9.49 -13.82 5.57
CA VAL A 113 9.99 -15.11 6.08
C VAL A 113 11.17 -14.86 7.00
N VAL A 114 11.15 -15.46 8.19
CA VAL A 114 12.23 -15.42 9.17
C VAL A 114 12.82 -16.82 9.33
N LYS A 115 14.12 -16.93 9.08
CA LYS A 115 14.90 -18.18 9.16
C LYS A 115 15.78 -18.18 10.42
N ALA A 116 16.15 -19.38 10.89
CA ALA A 116 17.13 -19.50 11.95
C ALA A 116 18.46 -18.86 11.53
N GLY A 117 19.09 -18.15 12.46
CA GLY A 117 20.50 -17.79 12.30
C GLY A 117 21.31 -19.10 12.27
N GLY A 118 22.11 -19.31 11.23
CA GLY A 118 23.00 -20.46 11.18
C GLY A 118 23.91 -20.47 12.41
N LEU A 119 23.88 -21.54 13.19
CA LEU A 119 24.89 -21.80 14.20
C LEU A 119 26.24 -22.02 13.48
N PRO A 120 27.33 -21.31 13.84
CA PRO A 120 28.65 -21.77 13.45
C PRO A 120 28.90 -23.11 14.15
N LEU A 121 29.02 -24.19 13.36
CA LEU A 121 29.55 -25.46 13.85
C LEU A 121 31.01 -25.20 14.24
N LYS A 122 31.33 -25.41 15.53
CA LYS A 122 32.72 -25.52 15.99
C LYS A 122 33.21 -26.94 15.77
#